data_AF-A0A847CG23-F1
#
_entry.id   AF-A0A847CG23-F1
#
_cell.length_a   1.000
_cell.length_b   1.000
_cell.length_c   1.000
_cell.angle_alpha   90.00
_cell.angle_beta   90.00
_cell.angle_gamma   90.00
#
_symmetry.space_group_name_H-M   'P 1'
#
loop_
_entity.id
_entity.type
_entity.pdbx_description
1 polymer ?
#
loop_
_entity_poly.entity_id
_entity_poly.type
_entity_poly.pdbx_seq_one_letter_code
_entity_poly.pdbx_strand_id
1 'polypeptide(L)'
;MTKLKFIQKLMHISSCLIITFSFLMSVFVSTFQTTLIPYPHIVYPILNGFCVLLSIFLIFSPNHLSLEIIVLFIQSVLTVYYEQEILGTLLYFTIVVFLYVHGYFKSNAKRKLIIIALIWNVIIIALIPHHIFAYCFALVSFTFILFLFAYVFLQVENLLKSLLPITKYQLLNPKLPNIGDELNLYNFNLTQRQTDLAFEYFNKSSSYKELAAKFFISESLVKREMSLIFREFGVKNLVEFHSLLLQYKVTAYKPITDK
;
A
#
# COMPACT_ATOMS: atom_id res chain seq x y z
N MET A 1 -1.22 16.65 15.72
CA MET A 1 -1.79 16.04 14.50
C MET A 1 -0.64 15.48 13.68
N THR A 2 -0.62 14.18 13.34
CA THR A 2 0.48 13.61 12.54
C THR A 2 0.51 14.25 11.15
N LYS A 3 1.70 14.46 10.55
CA LYS A 3 1.85 15.08 9.22
C LYS A 3 0.92 14.43 8.17
N LEU A 4 0.75 13.11 8.25
CA LEU A 4 -0.16 12.34 7.39
C LEU A 4 -1.63 12.78 7.51
N LYS A 5 -2.15 12.94 8.75
CA LYS A 5 -3.53 13.39 8.98
C LYS A 5 -3.77 14.81 8.48
N PHE A 6 -2.74 15.66 8.51
CA PHE A 6 -2.82 17.00 7.93
C PHE A 6 -2.91 16.97 6.40
N ILE A 7 -2.05 16.21 5.74
CA ILE A 7 -2.08 16.04 4.28
C ILE A 7 -3.42 15.43 3.84
N GLN A 8 -3.92 14.43 4.55
CA GLN A 8 -5.21 13.80 4.26
C GLN A 8 -6.37 14.78 4.36
N LYS A 9 -6.40 15.64 5.40
CA LYS A 9 -7.42 16.70 5.49
C LYS A 9 -7.33 17.68 4.33
N LEU A 10 -6.12 18.10 3.95
CA LEU A 10 -5.90 19.01 2.84
C LEU A 10 -6.39 18.40 1.51
N MET A 11 -6.16 17.10 1.30
CA MET A 11 -6.68 16.35 0.17
C MET A 11 -8.22 16.30 0.14
N HIS A 12 -8.89 16.09 1.27
CA HIS A 12 -10.36 16.11 1.30
C HIS A 12 -10.93 17.51 1.07
N ILE A 13 -10.26 18.56 1.56
CA ILE A 13 -10.65 19.95 1.29
C ILE A 13 -10.53 20.26 -0.21
N SER A 14 -9.42 19.90 -0.85
CA SER A 14 -9.24 20.13 -2.29
C SER A 14 -10.22 19.29 -3.12
N SER A 15 -10.46 18.04 -2.73
CA SER A 15 -11.49 17.18 -3.36
C SER A 15 -12.89 17.81 -3.25
N CYS A 16 -13.26 18.33 -2.08
CA CYS A 16 -14.54 19.00 -1.89
C CYS A 16 -14.68 20.23 -2.79
N LEU A 17 -13.63 21.04 -2.92
CA LEU A 17 -13.63 22.20 -3.82
C LEU A 17 -13.84 21.78 -5.28
N ILE A 18 -13.06 20.80 -5.76
CA ILE A 18 -13.17 20.30 -7.14
C ILE A 18 -14.58 19.79 -7.42
N ILE A 19 -15.15 18.95 -6.55
CA ILE A 19 -16.48 18.36 -6.76
C ILE A 19 -17.57 19.44 -6.66
N THR A 20 -17.39 20.47 -5.83
CA THR A 20 -18.30 21.61 -5.77
C THR A 20 -18.30 22.38 -7.09
N PHE A 21 -17.13 22.63 -7.67
CA PHE A 21 -17.03 23.23 -9.01
C PHE A 21 -17.65 22.32 -10.07
N SER A 22 -17.42 21.00 -10.04
CA SER A 22 -18.07 20.06 -10.95
C SER A 22 -19.60 20.08 -10.83
N PHE A 23 -20.13 20.20 -9.61
CA PHE A 23 -21.56 20.37 -9.37
C PHE A 23 -22.08 21.67 -10.01
N LEU A 24 -21.44 22.80 -9.75
CA LEU A 24 -21.82 24.09 -10.34
C LEU A 24 -21.78 24.03 -11.86
N MET A 25 -20.71 23.46 -12.44
CA MET A 25 -20.60 23.27 -13.89
C MET A 25 -21.73 22.41 -14.43
N SER A 26 -22.09 21.31 -13.76
CA SER A 26 -23.20 20.46 -14.20
C SER A 26 -24.58 21.13 -14.15
N VAL A 27 -24.76 22.15 -13.31
CA VAL A 27 -26.02 22.92 -13.20
C VAL A 27 -26.07 24.08 -14.19
N PHE A 28 -24.96 24.82 -14.33
CA PHE A 28 -24.94 26.08 -15.08
C PHE A 28 -24.41 25.95 -16.51
N VAL A 29 -23.64 24.91 -16.82
CA VAL A 29 -23.03 24.72 -18.14
C VAL A 29 -23.67 23.50 -18.80
N SER A 30 -24.58 23.76 -19.74
CA SER A 30 -25.33 22.76 -20.48
C SER A 30 -24.48 22.15 -21.61
N THR A 31 -23.51 21.31 -21.28
CA THR A 31 -22.78 20.48 -22.24
C THR A 31 -23.25 19.04 -22.11
N PHE A 32 -24.40 18.73 -22.71
CA PHE A 32 -24.93 17.35 -22.75
C PHE A 32 -25.26 16.97 -24.19
N GLN A 33 -24.25 16.96 -25.05
CA GLN A 33 -24.40 16.40 -26.38
C GLN A 33 -24.15 14.91 -26.29
N THR A 34 -25.25 14.20 -26.02
CA THR A 34 -25.35 12.75 -26.01
C THR A 34 -24.47 12.11 -24.93
N THR A 35 -25.07 11.42 -23.95
CA THR A 35 -24.34 10.56 -23.01
C THR A 35 -25.20 9.31 -22.77
N LEU A 36 -24.60 8.20 -22.34
CA LEU A 36 -25.35 6.97 -22.00
C LEU A 36 -26.34 7.19 -20.84
N ILE A 37 -26.09 8.20 -20.01
CA ILE A 37 -26.88 8.49 -18.81
C ILE A 37 -28.21 9.15 -19.24
N PRO A 38 -29.37 8.56 -18.91
CA PRO A 38 -30.65 9.17 -19.22
C PRO A 38 -30.82 10.45 -18.41
N TYR A 39 -31.39 11.49 -19.03
CA TYR A 39 -31.61 12.81 -18.40
C TYR A 39 -30.34 13.38 -17.74
N PRO A 40 -29.27 13.62 -18.52
CA PRO A 40 -27.96 14.01 -17.98
C PRO A 40 -28.02 15.31 -17.18
N HIS A 41 -28.84 16.28 -17.62
CA HIS A 41 -29.10 17.54 -16.92
C HIS A 41 -29.71 17.37 -15.52
N ILE A 42 -30.22 16.19 -15.16
CA ILE A 42 -30.74 15.87 -13.83
C ILE A 42 -29.75 14.97 -13.09
N VAL A 43 -29.30 13.89 -13.75
CA VAL A 43 -28.50 12.86 -13.09
C VAL A 43 -27.11 13.38 -12.69
N TYR A 44 -26.45 14.17 -13.54
CA TYR A 44 -25.12 14.69 -13.22
C TYR A 44 -25.13 15.64 -12.01
N PRO A 45 -26.03 16.66 -11.93
CA PRO A 45 -26.15 17.47 -10.73
C PRO A 45 -26.45 16.67 -9.46
N ILE A 46 -27.35 15.68 -9.53
CA ILE A 46 -27.70 14.87 -8.36
C ILE A 46 -26.49 14.07 -7.87
N LEU A 47 -25.77 13.39 -8.77
CA LEU A 47 -24.62 12.59 -8.39
C LEU A 47 -23.45 13.45 -7.90
N ASN A 48 -23.17 14.58 -8.55
CA ASN A 48 -22.16 15.52 -8.08
C ASN A 48 -22.56 16.13 -6.73
N GLY A 49 -23.82 16.51 -6.53
CA GLY A 49 -24.32 17.03 -5.25
C GLY A 49 -24.20 15.99 -4.12
N PHE A 50 -24.50 14.71 -4.42
CA PHE A 50 -24.27 13.61 -3.48
C PHE A 50 -22.78 13.47 -3.13
N CYS A 51 -21.88 13.55 -4.13
CA CYS A 51 -20.44 13.54 -3.88
C CYS A 51 -19.97 14.75 -3.07
N VAL A 52 -20.57 15.95 -3.23
CA VAL A 52 -20.25 17.13 -2.39
C VAL A 52 -20.58 16.82 -0.93
N LEU A 53 -21.77 16.29 -0.64
CA LEU A 53 -22.18 15.94 0.73
C LEU A 53 -21.23 14.93 1.38
N LEU A 54 -20.86 13.88 0.64
CA LEU A 54 -19.90 12.88 1.12
C LEU A 54 -18.51 13.48 1.34
N SER A 55 -18.05 14.36 0.46
CA SER A 55 -16.76 15.04 0.60
C SER A 55 -16.73 15.99 1.80
N ILE A 56 -17.82 16.71 2.08
CA ILE A 56 -17.95 17.52 3.30
C ILE A 56 -17.85 16.62 4.53
N PHE A 57 -18.53 15.47 4.54
CA PHE A 57 -18.43 14.51 5.64
C PHE A 57 -17.00 13.99 5.84
N LEU A 58 -16.28 13.68 4.76
CA LEU A 58 -14.89 13.22 4.79
C LEU A 58 -13.90 14.27 5.37
N ILE A 59 -14.20 15.57 5.28
CA ILE A 59 -13.39 16.62 5.93
C ILE A 59 -13.42 16.48 7.45
N PHE A 60 -14.58 16.17 8.02
CA PHE A 60 -14.76 15.99 9.46
C PHE A 60 -14.31 14.60 9.92
N SER A 61 -14.56 13.58 9.11
CA SER A 61 -14.28 12.17 9.41
C SER A 61 -13.43 11.52 8.31
N PRO A 62 -12.11 11.78 8.26
CA PRO A 62 -11.25 11.40 7.13
C PRO A 62 -10.91 9.91 7.05
N ASN A 63 -11.18 9.12 8.11
CA ASN A 63 -10.74 7.72 8.18
C ASN A 63 -11.69 6.73 7.48
N HIS A 64 -12.73 7.19 6.81
CA HIS A 64 -13.73 6.33 6.18
C HIS A 64 -13.37 5.97 4.73
N LEU A 65 -12.48 4.98 4.56
CA LEU A 65 -12.03 4.47 3.26
C LEU A 65 -13.20 4.15 2.30
N SER A 66 -14.28 3.54 2.80
CA SER A 66 -15.42 3.16 1.96
C SER A 66 -16.09 4.37 1.30
N LEU A 67 -16.19 5.51 2.00
CA LEU A 67 -16.79 6.72 1.46
C LEU A 67 -15.89 7.36 0.41
N GLU A 68 -14.58 7.36 0.65
CA GLU A 68 -13.59 7.84 -0.32
C GLU A 68 -13.63 7.02 -1.61
N ILE A 69 -13.72 5.69 -1.50
CA ILE A 69 -13.88 4.79 -2.65
C ILE A 69 -15.19 5.08 -3.40
N ILE A 70 -16.31 5.30 -2.69
CA ILE A 70 -17.60 5.62 -3.33
C ILE A 70 -17.51 6.93 -4.11
N VAL A 71 -16.96 7.99 -3.50
CA VAL A 71 -16.80 9.30 -4.15
C VAL A 71 -15.91 9.18 -5.39
N LEU A 72 -14.75 8.55 -5.28
CA LEU A 72 -13.83 8.35 -6.39
C LEU A 72 -14.44 7.49 -7.50
N PHE A 73 -15.21 6.46 -7.15
CA PHE A 73 -15.84 5.59 -8.14
C PHE A 73 -16.90 6.33 -8.93
N ILE A 74 -17.80 7.06 -8.26
CA ILE A 74 -18.81 7.89 -8.92
C ILE A 74 -18.11 8.89 -9.84
N GLN A 75 -17.13 9.64 -9.34
CA GLN A 75 -16.41 10.62 -10.14
C GLN A 75 -15.68 9.97 -11.33
N SER A 76 -15.01 8.83 -11.15
CA SER A 76 -14.36 8.13 -12.26
C SER A 76 -15.33 7.78 -13.39
N VAL A 77 -16.53 7.33 -13.05
CA VAL A 77 -17.56 6.94 -14.02
C VAL A 77 -18.11 8.18 -14.73
N LEU A 78 -18.45 9.23 -13.97
CA LEU A 78 -18.97 10.47 -14.55
C LEU A 78 -17.95 11.12 -15.49
N THR A 79 -16.68 11.18 -15.08
CA THR A 79 -15.60 11.76 -15.88
C THR A 79 -15.38 11.02 -17.20
N VAL A 80 -15.44 9.67 -17.21
CA VAL A 80 -15.39 8.91 -18.48
C VAL A 80 -16.58 9.25 -19.38
N TYR A 81 -17.79 9.37 -18.82
CA TYR A 81 -18.97 9.76 -19.60
C TYR A 81 -19.00 11.23 -20.02
N TYR A 82 -18.15 12.08 -19.44
CA TYR A 82 -17.87 13.45 -19.88
C TYR A 82 -16.75 13.52 -20.94
N GLU A 83 -16.45 12.40 -21.61
CA GLU A 83 -15.41 12.32 -22.65
C GLU A 83 -14.00 12.69 -22.14
N GLN A 84 -13.75 12.44 -20.84
CA GLN A 84 -12.44 12.59 -20.21
C GLN A 84 -11.93 11.22 -19.77
N GLU A 85 -11.72 10.32 -20.73
CA GLU A 85 -11.46 8.89 -20.50
C GLU A 85 -10.17 8.66 -19.71
N ILE A 86 -9.11 9.41 -20.02
CA ILE A 86 -7.82 9.33 -19.30
C ILE A 86 -8.01 9.69 -17.82
N LEU A 87 -8.68 10.82 -17.54
CA LEU A 87 -8.84 11.30 -16.17
C LEU A 87 -9.74 10.37 -15.36
N GLY A 88 -10.86 9.93 -15.93
CA GLY A 88 -11.76 8.97 -15.29
C GLY A 88 -11.07 7.63 -15.00
N THR A 89 -10.26 7.14 -15.94
CA THR A 89 -9.45 5.93 -15.74
C THR A 89 -8.38 6.13 -14.65
N LEU A 90 -7.75 7.30 -14.58
CA LEU A 90 -6.76 7.60 -13.54
C LEU A 90 -7.39 7.66 -12.14
N LEU A 91 -8.58 8.25 -12.02
CA LEU A 91 -9.36 8.23 -10.77
C LEU A 91 -9.71 6.78 -10.36
N TYR A 92 -10.08 5.95 -11.33
CA TYR A 92 -10.34 4.54 -11.08
C TYR A 92 -9.10 3.79 -10.57
N PHE A 93 -7.93 3.98 -11.18
CA PHE A 93 -6.68 3.37 -10.68
C PHE A 93 -6.27 3.90 -9.30
N THR A 94 -6.62 5.14 -8.97
CA THR A 94 -6.42 5.70 -7.62
C THR A 94 -7.20 4.89 -6.57
N ILE A 95 -8.40 4.40 -6.89
CA ILE A 95 -9.16 3.48 -6.03
C ILE A 95 -8.40 2.18 -5.80
N VAL A 96 -7.82 1.61 -6.86
CA VAL A 96 -7.02 0.37 -6.79
C VAL A 96 -5.81 0.57 -5.86
N VAL A 97 -5.14 1.72 -5.95
CA VAL A 97 -4.03 2.07 -5.06
C VAL A 97 -4.50 2.19 -3.62
N PHE A 98 -5.62 2.88 -3.35
CA PHE A 98 -6.14 3.01 -2.00
C PHE A 98 -6.50 1.66 -1.38
N LEU A 99 -7.14 0.77 -2.15
CA LEU A 99 -7.43 -0.60 -1.74
C LEU A 99 -6.14 -1.38 -1.43
N TYR A 100 -5.09 -1.19 -2.24
CA TYR A 100 -3.79 -1.82 -2.03
C TYR A 100 -3.10 -1.35 -0.75
N VAL A 101 -2.99 -0.04 -0.54
CA VAL A 101 -2.35 0.55 0.65
C VAL A 101 -3.04 0.12 1.94
N HIS A 102 -4.36 -0.05 1.92
CA HIS A 102 -5.14 -0.54 3.07
C HIS A 102 -5.15 -2.07 3.21
N GLY A 103 -4.40 -2.81 2.37
CA GLY A 103 -4.22 -4.25 2.50
C GLY A 103 -5.38 -5.11 1.99
N TYR A 104 -6.27 -4.56 1.16
CA TYR A 104 -7.40 -5.30 0.59
C TYR A 104 -6.95 -6.54 -0.21
N PHE A 105 -5.78 -6.45 -0.86
CA PHE A 105 -5.22 -7.53 -1.69
C PHE A 105 -4.35 -8.55 -0.92
N LYS A 106 -4.25 -8.47 0.42
CA LYS A 106 -3.42 -9.42 1.21
C LYS A 106 -3.78 -10.89 0.96
N SER A 107 -5.06 -11.18 0.79
CA SER A 107 -5.58 -12.52 0.48
C SER A 107 -6.29 -12.52 -0.87
N ASN A 108 -6.12 -13.60 -1.64
CA ASN A 108 -6.78 -13.82 -2.93
C ASN A 108 -6.61 -12.65 -3.93
N ALA A 109 -5.41 -12.04 -3.96
CA ALA A 109 -5.10 -10.84 -4.76
C ALA A 109 -5.54 -10.98 -6.23
N LYS A 110 -5.16 -12.09 -6.88
CA LYS A 110 -5.48 -12.36 -8.28
C LYS A 110 -6.98 -12.32 -8.56
N ARG A 111 -7.79 -13.02 -7.75
CA ARG A 111 -9.25 -13.05 -7.91
C ARG A 111 -9.86 -11.66 -7.73
N LYS A 112 -9.44 -10.92 -6.71
CA LYS A 112 -9.94 -9.56 -6.45
C LYS A 112 -9.59 -8.59 -7.56
N LEU A 113 -8.36 -8.65 -8.09
CA LEU A 113 -7.92 -7.81 -9.20
C LEU A 113 -8.71 -8.11 -10.49
N ILE A 114 -8.99 -9.39 -10.77
CA ILE A 114 -9.80 -9.78 -11.93
C ILE A 114 -11.23 -9.20 -11.81
N ILE A 115 -11.86 -9.32 -10.63
CA ILE A 115 -13.21 -8.76 -10.41
C ILE A 115 -13.22 -7.25 -10.62
N ILE A 116 -12.26 -6.54 -10.03
CA ILE A 116 -12.10 -5.09 -10.17
C ILE A 116 -11.91 -4.75 -11.66
N ALA A 117 -10.97 -5.39 -12.36
CA ALA A 117 -10.77 -5.17 -13.79
C ALA A 117 -12.05 -5.44 -14.62
N LEU A 118 -12.82 -6.47 -14.32
CA LEU A 118 -14.08 -6.78 -15.01
C LEU A 118 -15.11 -5.66 -14.81
N ILE A 119 -15.25 -5.13 -13.59
CA ILE A 119 -16.18 -4.02 -13.31
C ILE A 119 -15.86 -2.81 -14.20
N TRP A 120 -14.59 -2.44 -14.35
CA TRP A 120 -14.21 -1.32 -15.20
C TRP A 120 -14.38 -1.60 -16.69
N ASN A 121 -14.11 -2.82 -17.13
CA ASN A 121 -14.35 -3.19 -18.53
C ASN A 121 -15.83 -3.10 -18.90
N VAL A 122 -16.75 -3.43 -17.99
CA VAL A 122 -18.19 -3.23 -18.23
C VAL A 122 -18.51 -1.74 -18.47
N ILE A 123 -17.90 -0.83 -17.71
CA ILE A 123 -18.08 0.62 -17.88
C ILE A 123 -17.51 1.09 -19.22
N ILE A 124 -16.33 0.61 -19.62
CA ILE A 124 -15.73 0.94 -20.93
C ILE A 124 -16.61 0.42 -22.08
N ILE A 125 -17.07 -0.84 -22.01
CA ILE A 125 -17.94 -1.44 -23.03
C ILE A 125 -19.25 -0.64 -23.18
N ALA A 126 -19.75 -0.07 -22.10
CA ALA A 126 -20.95 0.76 -22.11
C ALA A 126 -20.79 2.06 -22.95
N LEU A 127 -19.56 2.44 -23.36
CA LEU A 127 -19.32 3.56 -24.28
C LEU A 127 -19.57 3.22 -25.76
N ILE A 128 -19.60 1.93 -26.13
CA ILE A 128 -19.73 1.48 -27.53
C ILE A 128 -20.96 2.07 -28.24
N PRO A 129 -22.17 2.10 -27.64
CA PRO A 129 -23.36 2.62 -28.31
C PRO A 129 -23.27 4.10 -28.70
N HIS A 130 -22.31 4.81 -28.12
CA HIS A 130 -22.18 6.25 -28.22
C HIS A 130 -21.08 6.64 -29.20
N HIS A 131 -19.84 6.24 -28.94
CA HIS A 131 -18.67 6.57 -29.75
C HIS A 131 -17.66 5.42 -29.72
N ILE A 132 -17.51 4.70 -30.83
CA ILE A 132 -16.51 3.62 -30.95
C ILE A 132 -15.08 4.14 -30.74
N PHE A 133 -14.80 5.40 -31.12
CA PHE A 133 -13.50 6.03 -30.90
C PHE A 133 -13.24 6.30 -29.41
N ALA A 134 -14.25 6.75 -28.65
CA ALA A 134 -14.15 6.92 -27.20
C ALA A 134 -13.92 5.57 -26.50
N TYR A 135 -14.60 4.51 -26.94
CA TYR A 135 -14.35 3.15 -26.46
C TYR A 135 -12.90 2.71 -26.73
N CYS A 136 -12.42 2.83 -27.97
CA CYS A 136 -11.06 2.46 -28.34
C CYS A 136 -10.04 3.27 -27.52
N PHE A 137 -10.28 4.57 -27.35
CA PHE A 137 -9.40 5.44 -26.58
C PHE A 137 -9.41 5.12 -25.08
N ALA A 138 -10.58 4.84 -24.49
CA ALA A 138 -10.71 4.39 -23.10
C ALA A 138 -9.99 3.05 -22.87
N LEU A 139 -10.06 2.12 -23.82
CA LEU A 139 -9.38 0.83 -23.73
C LEU A 139 -7.85 0.98 -23.81
N VAL A 140 -7.36 1.81 -24.74
CA VAL A 140 -5.93 2.15 -24.84
C VAL A 140 -5.46 2.88 -23.58
N SER A 141 -6.26 3.82 -23.06
CA SER A 141 -5.96 4.54 -21.81
C SER A 141 -5.91 3.60 -20.61
N PHE A 142 -6.84 2.67 -20.50
CA PHE A 142 -6.87 1.66 -19.45
C PHE A 142 -5.64 0.75 -19.48
N THR A 143 -5.27 0.25 -20.67
CA THR A 143 -4.08 -0.60 -20.81
C THR A 143 -2.79 0.17 -20.52
N PHE A 144 -2.66 1.40 -21.03
CA PHE A 144 -1.53 2.28 -20.74
C PHE A 144 -1.39 2.55 -19.23
N ILE A 145 -2.47 2.97 -18.57
CA ILE A 145 -2.45 3.28 -17.13
C ILE A 145 -2.18 2.01 -16.32
N LEU A 146 -2.71 0.85 -16.71
CA LEU A 146 -2.40 -0.43 -16.08
C LEU A 146 -0.89 -0.72 -16.10
N PHE A 147 -0.26 -0.60 -17.27
CA PHE A 147 1.18 -0.82 -17.40
C PHE A 147 2.01 0.25 -16.69
N LEU A 148 1.56 1.51 -16.68
CA LEU A 148 2.19 2.59 -15.93
C LEU A 148 2.20 2.29 -14.42
N PHE A 149 1.06 1.90 -13.84
CA PHE A 149 0.97 1.53 -12.44
C PHE A 149 1.78 0.26 -12.13
N ALA A 150 1.76 -0.74 -13.01
CA ALA A 150 2.59 -1.94 -12.85
C ALA A 150 4.09 -1.59 -12.87
N TYR A 151 4.52 -0.71 -13.77
CA TYR A 151 5.90 -0.24 -13.85
C TYR A 151 6.31 0.53 -12.58
N VAL A 152 5.51 1.50 -12.16
CA VAL A 152 5.76 2.27 -10.92
C VAL A 152 5.80 1.33 -9.72
N PHE A 153 4.88 0.37 -9.65
CA PHE A 153 4.86 -0.64 -8.59
C PHE A 153 6.14 -1.46 -8.55
N LEU A 154 6.59 -2.01 -9.69
CA LEU A 154 7.83 -2.76 -9.78
C LEU A 154 9.05 -1.92 -9.43
N GLN A 155 9.08 -0.64 -9.81
CA GLN A 155 10.16 0.28 -9.43
C GLN A 155 10.18 0.53 -7.92
N VAL A 156 9.01 0.82 -7.32
CA VAL A 156 8.89 1.00 -5.88
C VAL A 156 9.25 -0.30 -5.15
N GLU A 157 8.82 -1.45 -5.64
CA GLU A 157 9.15 -2.76 -5.09
C GLU A 157 10.66 -3.01 -5.16
N ASN A 158 11.33 -2.69 -6.26
CA ASN A 158 12.78 -2.83 -6.39
C ASN A 158 13.55 -1.89 -5.45
N LEU A 159 13.09 -0.64 -5.30
CA LEU A 159 13.63 0.31 -4.33
C LEU A 159 13.37 -0.12 -2.89
N LEU A 160 12.21 -0.72 -2.60
CA LEU A 160 11.92 -1.27 -1.28
C LEU A 160 12.75 -2.53 -1.01
N LYS A 161 12.92 -3.40 -2.00
CA LYS A 161 13.78 -4.60 -1.91
C LYS A 161 15.24 -4.26 -1.66
N SER A 162 15.74 -3.14 -2.19
CA SER A 162 17.10 -2.69 -1.89
C SER A 162 17.22 -2.13 -0.46
N LEU A 163 16.13 -1.57 0.07
CA LEU A 163 16.01 -1.14 1.47
C LEU A 163 15.72 -2.32 2.44
N LEU A 164 15.18 -3.43 1.91
CA LEU A 164 14.86 -4.64 2.66
C LEU A 164 16.02 -5.64 2.55
N PRO A 165 16.82 -5.83 3.60
CA PRO A 165 18.04 -6.63 3.55
C PRO A 165 17.85 -8.08 3.02
N ILE A 166 16.66 -8.65 3.15
CA ILE A 166 16.31 -10.08 3.00
C ILE A 166 16.87 -10.76 1.76
N THR A 167 16.69 -10.15 0.59
CA THR A 167 17.04 -10.78 -0.70
C THR A 167 18.53 -11.11 -0.77
N LYS A 168 19.35 -10.32 -0.07
CA LYS A 168 20.78 -10.55 0.05
C LYS A 168 21.11 -11.67 1.03
N TYR A 169 20.43 -11.75 2.18
CA TYR A 169 20.78 -12.71 3.24
C TYR A 169 20.19 -14.10 3.04
N GLN A 170 19.00 -14.24 2.43
CA GLN A 170 18.47 -15.58 2.08
C GLN A 170 19.36 -16.30 1.05
N LEU A 171 20.00 -15.56 0.14
CA LEU A 171 21.01 -16.11 -0.79
C LEU A 171 22.30 -16.53 -0.06
N LEU A 172 22.64 -15.87 1.05
CA LEU A 172 23.85 -16.10 1.84
C LEU A 172 23.67 -17.13 2.96
N ASN A 173 22.45 -17.33 3.47
CA ASN A 173 22.14 -18.32 4.48
C ASN A 173 20.78 -18.99 4.21
N PRO A 174 20.76 -20.18 3.57
CA PRO A 174 19.53 -20.90 3.23
C PRO A 174 18.77 -21.46 4.45
N LYS A 175 19.31 -21.30 5.67
CA LYS A 175 18.63 -21.69 6.92
C LYS A 175 17.61 -20.66 7.42
N LEU A 176 17.54 -19.48 6.80
CA LEU A 176 16.56 -18.45 7.15
C LEU A 176 15.15 -18.87 6.69
N PRO A 177 14.12 -18.79 7.55
CA PRO A 177 12.73 -19.10 7.18
C PRO A 177 12.16 -18.04 6.21
N ASN A 178 10.92 -18.26 5.74
CA ASN A 178 10.25 -17.25 4.93
C ASN A 178 9.87 -16.02 5.78
N ILE A 179 9.68 -14.88 5.12
CA ILE A 179 9.35 -13.61 5.76
C ILE A 179 8.01 -13.75 6.51
N GLY A 180 7.97 -13.28 7.76
CA GLY A 180 6.77 -13.33 8.60
C GLY A 180 6.55 -14.64 9.37
N ASP A 181 7.34 -15.67 9.08
CA ASP A 181 7.37 -16.91 9.85
C ASP A 181 8.18 -16.74 11.15
N GLU A 182 8.11 -17.74 12.04
CA GLU A 182 8.87 -17.75 13.28
C GLU A 182 10.36 -18.00 13.02
N LEU A 183 11.19 -17.07 13.51
CA LEU A 183 12.63 -17.21 13.52
C LEU A 183 13.07 -17.61 14.93
N ASN A 184 13.38 -18.90 15.09
CA ASN A 184 13.92 -19.39 16.34
C ASN A 184 15.45 -19.27 16.35
N LEU A 185 15.96 -18.39 17.20
CA LEU A 185 17.39 -18.15 17.37
C LEU A 185 18.15 -19.41 17.81
N TYR A 186 17.48 -20.38 18.46
CA TYR A 186 18.08 -21.66 18.86
C TYR A 186 18.36 -22.60 17.68
N ASN A 187 17.68 -22.42 16.55
CA ASN A 187 17.90 -23.26 15.36
C ASN A 187 19.20 -22.89 14.62
N PHE A 188 19.84 -21.79 15.02
CA PHE A 188 21.12 -21.33 14.48
C PHE A 188 22.27 -21.81 15.37
N ASN A 189 23.50 -21.82 14.83
CA ASN A 189 24.68 -22.30 15.56
C ASN A 189 25.20 -21.26 16.58
N LEU A 190 24.31 -20.76 17.42
CA LEU A 190 24.57 -19.76 18.44
C LEU A 190 24.69 -20.41 19.82
N THR A 191 25.62 -19.93 20.62
CA THR A 191 25.68 -20.28 22.05
C THR A 191 24.51 -19.65 22.81
N GLN A 192 24.15 -20.20 23.96
CA GLN A 192 23.05 -19.67 24.78
C GLN A 192 23.24 -18.18 25.11
N ARG A 193 24.47 -17.77 25.46
CA ARG A 193 24.82 -16.37 25.68
C ARG A 193 24.60 -15.48 24.44
N GLN A 194 24.93 -15.98 23.25
CA GLN A 194 24.74 -15.25 22.00
C GLN A 194 23.26 -15.08 21.67
N THR A 195 22.47 -16.13 21.91
CA THR A 195 21.01 -16.10 21.75
C THR A 195 20.38 -15.07 22.69
N ASP A 196 20.78 -15.05 23.97
CA ASP A 196 20.29 -14.10 24.94
C ASP A 196 20.67 -12.65 24.58
N LEU A 197 21.90 -12.43 24.10
CA LEU A 197 22.37 -11.13 23.62
C LEU A 197 21.57 -10.65 22.39
N ALA A 198 21.34 -11.53 21.42
CA ALA A 198 20.57 -11.22 20.21
C ALA A 198 19.10 -10.91 20.53
N PHE A 199 18.49 -11.69 21.43
CA PHE A 199 17.11 -11.52 21.85
C PHE A 199 16.90 -10.24 22.68
N GLU A 200 17.80 -9.95 23.61
CA GLU A 200 17.75 -8.71 24.39
C GLU A 200 17.92 -7.49 23.48
N TYR A 201 18.85 -7.56 22.53
CA TYR A 201 19.05 -6.51 21.54
C TYR A 201 17.80 -6.29 20.69
N PHE A 202 17.13 -7.35 20.25
CA PHE A 202 15.88 -7.24 19.49
C PHE A 202 14.76 -6.56 20.29
N ASN A 203 14.56 -6.95 21.54
CA ASN A 203 13.44 -6.48 22.35
C ASN A 203 13.57 -5.01 22.79
N LYS A 204 14.78 -4.52 23.03
CA LYS A 204 15.01 -3.19 23.61
C LYS A 204 15.84 -2.24 22.75
N SER A 205 16.36 -2.70 21.61
CA SER A 205 17.31 -1.94 20.77
C SER A 205 18.50 -1.40 21.57
N SER A 206 18.96 -2.17 22.57
CA SER A 206 19.97 -1.74 23.53
C SER A 206 21.33 -1.48 22.89
N SER A 207 22.06 -0.47 23.36
CA SER A 207 23.42 -0.20 22.90
C SER A 207 24.42 -1.26 23.39
N TYR A 208 25.61 -1.36 22.78
CA TYR A 208 26.66 -2.27 23.27
C TYR A 208 27.05 -2.02 24.73
N LYS A 209 26.97 -0.76 25.19
CA LYS A 209 27.24 -0.40 26.59
C LYS A 209 26.17 -0.94 27.54
N GLU A 210 24.92 -0.88 27.12
CA GLU A 210 23.79 -1.40 27.92
C GLU A 210 23.79 -2.91 27.98
N LEU A 211 24.11 -3.59 26.87
CA LEU A 211 24.28 -5.04 26.84
C LEU A 211 25.46 -5.46 27.72
N ALA A 212 26.59 -4.75 27.67
CA ALA A 212 27.75 -4.98 28.52
C ALA A 212 27.40 -4.88 30.01
N ALA A 213 26.67 -3.83 30.40
CA ALA A 213 26.20 -3.64 31.76
C ALA A 213 25.21 -4.72 32.20
N LYS A 214 24.26 -5.11 31.34
CA LYS A 214 23.22 -6.09 31.67
C LYS A 214 23.77 -7.50 31.85
N PHE A 215 24.71 -7.91 31.00
CA PHE A 215 25.30 -9.24 31.02
C PHE A 215 26.61 -9.31 31.83
N PHE A 216 26.99 -8.23 32.53
CA PHE A 216 28.21 -8.12 33.34
C PHE A 216 29.49 -8.51 32.56
N ILE A 217 29.59 -8.06 31.30
CA ILE A 217 30.72 -8.33 30.40
C ILE A 217 31.30 -7.05 29.82
N SER A 218 32.54 -7.10 29.33
CA SER A 218 33.16 -5.93 28.68
C SER A 218 32.48 -5.60 27.35
N GLU A 219 32.44 -4.31 27.00
CA GLU A 219 31.94 -3.86 25.69
C GLU A 219 32.69 -4.51 24.52
N SER A 220 34.00 -4.75 24.68
CA SER A 220 34.82 -5.47 23.71
C SER A 220 34.38 -6.91 23.49
N LEU A 221 33.96 -7.60 24.55
CA LEU A 221 33.43 -8.96 24.47
C LEU A 221 32.07 -8.96 23.78
N VAL A 222 31.18 -8.02 24.11
CA VAL A 222 29.87 -7.87 23.43
C VAL A 222 30.07 -7.67 21.92
N LYS A 223 30.98 -6.77 21.51
CA LYS A 223 31.29 -6.55 20.09
C LYS A 223 31.79 -7.81 19.39
N ARG A 224 32.63 -8.60 20.07
CA ARG A 224 33.14 -9.88 19.55
C ARG A 224 32.03 -10.92 19.40
N GLU A 225 31.15 -11.05 20.40
CA GLU A 225 30.02 -11.99 20.32
C GLU A 225 29.02 -11.57 19.23
N MET A 226 28.72 -10.27 19.12
CA MET A 226 27.84 -9.73 18.08
C MET A 226 28.41 -9.90 16.67
N SER A 227 29.73 -9.81 16.47
CA SER A 227 30.31 -10.08 15.15
C SER A 227 30.18 -11.55 14.73
N LEU A 228 30.25 -12.48 15.69
CA LEU A 228 30.00 -13.90 15.44
C LEU A 228 28.53 -14.16 15.08
N ILE A 229 27.61 -13.51 15.80
CA ILE A 229 26.17 -13.54 15.48
C ILE A 229 25.95 -13.00 14.06
N PHE A 230 26.51 -11.83 13.72
CA PHE A 230 26.34 -11.24 12.38
C PHE A 230 26.85 -12.18 11.29
N ARG A 231 27.99 -12.84 11.51
CA ARG A 231 28.52 -13.83 10.56
C ARG A 231 27.58 -15.01 10.36
N GLU A 232 26.95 -15.53 11.41
CA GLU A 232 25.96 -16.61 11.29
C GLU A 232 24.75 -16.17 10.47
N PHE A 233 24.28 -14.93 10.62
CA PHE A 233 23.16 -14.38 9.83
C PHE A 233 23.58 -13.78 8.47
N GLY A 234 24.87 -13.82 8.12
CA GLY A 234 25.42 -13.22 6.90
C GLY A 234 25.44 -11.69 6.87
N VAL A 235 25.19 -11.04 8.01
CA VAL A 235 25.05 -9.60 8.22
C VAL A 235 26.39 -8.92 8.50
N LYS A 236 26.55 -7.62 8.19
CA LYS A 236 27.79 -6.86 8.44
C LYS A 236 27.76 -5.97 9.67
N ASN A 237 26.58 -5.48 10.05
CA ASN A 237 26.45 -4.50 11.12
C ASN A 237 25.14 -4.66 11.90
N LEU A 238 25.08 -3.94 13.03
CA LEU A 238 23.99 -3.99 13.99
C LEU A 238 22.66 -3.45 13.43
N VAL A 239 22.71 -2.53 12.45
CA VAL A 239 21.54 -1.96 11.77
C VAL A 239 20.92 -2.97 10.81
N GLU A 240 21.75 -3.62 9.99
CA GLU A 240 21.34 -4.70 9.11
C GLU A 240 20.79 -5.88 9.92
N PHE A 241 21.35 -6.17 11.09
CA PHE A 241 20.89 -7.26 11.96
C PHE A 241 19.52 -6.95 12.56
N HIS A 242 19.33 -5.72 13.03
CA HIS A 242 18.03 -5.26 13.52
C HIS A 242 16.97 -5.29 12.42
N SER A 243 17.30 -4.77 11.23
CA SER A 243 16.41 -4.76 10.08
C SER A 243 16.03 -6.18 9.65
N LEU A 244 16.97 -7.13 9.68
CA LEU A 244 16.71 -8.54 9.45
C LEU A 244 15.73 -9.13 10.48
N LEU A 245 15.97 -8.90 11.78
CA LEU A 245 15.13 -9.48 12.82
C LEU A 245 13.69 -8.92 12.82
N LEU A 246 13.49 -7.65 12.47
CA LEU A 246 12.16 -7.02 12.37
C LEU A 246 11.21 -7.69 11.37
N GLN A 247 11.74 -8.53 10.47
CA GLN A 247 10.97 -9.19 9.42
C GLN A 247 10.40 -10.54 9.86
N TYR A 248 10.74 -11.02 11.06
CA TYR A 248 10.34 -12.32 11.58
C TYR A 248 9.66 -12.19 12.95
N LYS A 249 8.91 -13.22 13.33
CA LYS A 249 8.48 -13.40 14.72
C LYS A 249 9.63 -14.06 15.48
N VAL A 250 10.47 -13.26 16.13
CA VAL A 250 11.68 -13.76 16.78
C VAL A 250 11.33 -14.48 18.08
N THR A 251 11.75 -15.74 18.19
CA THR A 251 11.65 -16.54 19.42
C THR A 251 13.04 -16.96 19.88
N ALA A 252 13.28 -16.91 21.19
CA ALA A 252 14.54 -17.30 21.82
C ALA A 252 14.34 -18.41 22.84
N TYR A 253 13.44 -19.36 22.58
CA TYR A 253 13.25 -20.52 23.44
C TYR A 253 13.01 -21.77 22.60
N LYS A 254 13.45 -22.91 23.12
CA LYS A 254 13.16 -24.21 22.51
C LYS A 254 11.64 -24.42 22.54
N PRO A 255 10.97 -24.73 21.42
CA PRO A 255 9.55 -25.05 21.46
C PRO A 255 9.37 -26.23 22.40
N ILE A 256 8.54 -26.04 23.42
CA ILE A 256 8.10 -27.13 24.29
C ILE A 256 7.24 -28.01 23.38
N THR A 257 7.83 -29.09 22.90
CA THR A 257 7.09 -30.14 22.22
C THR A 257 6.39 -30.91 23.33
N ASP A 258 5.14 -30.55 23.61
CA ASP A 258 4.23 -31.42 24.34
C ASP A 258 4.14 -32.72 23.54
N LYS A 259 4.65 -33.80 24.14
CA LYS A 259 4.49 -35.17 23.66
C LYS A 259 3.08 -35.67 23.98
#